data_AF-A0A7S1VPS7-F1
#
_entry.id   AF-A0A7S1VPS7-F1
#
_cell.length_a   1.000
_cell.length_b   1.000
_cell.length_c   1.000
_cell.angle_alpha   90.00
_cell.angle_beta   90.00
_cell.angle_gamma   90.00
#
_symmetry.space_group_name_H-M   'P 1'
#
loop_
_entity.id
_entity.type
_entity.pdbx_description
1 polymer ?
#
loop_
_entity_poly.entity_id
_entity_poly.type
_entity_poly.pdbx_seq_one_letter_code
_entity_poly.pdbx_strand_id
1 'polypeptide(L)'
;RIRFGTMVELESTSGPEQYEFRYEDGATETISGQEAQEALNLGESEKSSYIKKGVAKEFDEQPLIGEVFSYRDVDDVTLWAVNYKDGTSEEIEFEEMKKCMRFFDHIRNWG
;
A
#
# COMPACT_ATOMS: atom_id res chain seq x y z
N ARG A 1 -0.59 11.63 -7.64
CA ARG A 1 -1.60 10.71 -7.06
C ARG A 1 -1.12 9.32 -7.44
N ILE A 2 -0.65 8.51 -6.48
CA ILE A 2 -0.15 7.16 -6.75
C ILE A 2 -1.34 6.30 -7.19
N ARG A 3 -1.17 5.47 -8.21
CA ARG A 3 -2.21 4.59 -8.76
C ARG A 3 -1.69 3.16 -8.77
N PHE A 4 -2.53 2.23 -8.34
CA PHE A 4 -2.20 0.81 -8.26
C PHE A 4 -2.80 0.05 -9.44
N GLY A 5 -2.21 -1.11 -9.77
CA GLY A 5 -2.57 -1.86 -10.95
C GLY A 5 -1.82 -3.18 -11.10
N THR A 6 -2.14 -3.90 -12.18
CA THR A 6 -1.50 -5.16 -12.57
C THR A 6 -0.58 -4.91 -13.75
N MET A 7 0.64 -5.44 -13.69
CA MET A 7 1.60 -5.35 -14.79
C MET A 7 1.67 -6.67 -15.57
N VAL A 8 1.65 -6.58 -16.90
CA VAL A 8 1.72 -7.73 -17.82
C VAL A 8 2.85 -7.48 -18.81
N GLU A 9 3.75 -8.45 -18.97
CA GLU A 9 4.80 -8.41 -19.98
C GLU A 9 4.19 -8.58 -21.38
N LEU A 10 4.61 -7.73 -22.32
CA LEU A 10 4.24 -7.85 -23.73
C LEU A 10 5.33 -8.63 -24.45
N GLU A 11 4.96 -9.75 -25.10
CA GLU A 11 5.89 -10.55 -25.89
C GLU A 11 6.51 -9.69 -27.01
N SER A 12 7.80 -9.39 -26.87
CA SER A 12 8.55 -8.60 -27.84
C SER A 12 9.50 -9.52 -28.61
N THR A 13 9.26 -9.70 -29.92
CA THR A 13 10.05 -10.62 -30.74
C THR A 13 11.35 -10.02 -31.27
N SER A 14 11.56 -8.70 -31.18
CA SER A 14 12.74 -8.01 -31.76
C SER A 14 13.00 -6.59 -31.22
N GLY A 15 12.56 -6.24 -30.01
CA GLY A 15 12.70 -4.90 -29.44
C GLY A 15 12.94 -4.90 -27.93
N PRO A 16 13.15 -3.72 -27.30
CA PRO A 16 13.24 -3.63 -25.85
C PRO A 16 11.97 -4.19 -25.20
N GLU A 17 12.11 -4.80 -24.03
CA GLU A 17 10.99 -5.32 -23.23
C GLU A 17 9.99 -4.20 -22.94
N GLN A 18 8.71 -4.48 -23.16
CA GLN A 18 7.60 -3.57 -22.90
C GLN A 18 6.60 -4.25 -22.00
N TYR A 19 5.98 -3.47 -21.12
CA TYR A 19 4.98 -3.95 -20.19
C TYR A 19 3.72 -3.10 -20.33
N GLU A 20 2.56 -3.72 -20.12
CA GLU A 20 1.29 -3.02 -19.96
C GLU A 20 0.95 -2.96 -18.47
N PHE A 21 0.81 -1.75 -17.94
CA PHE A 21 0.29 -1.53 -16.60
C PHE A 21 -1.21 -1.24 -16.68
N ARG A 22 -2.01 -2.02 -15.96
CA ARG A 22 -3.47 -1.93 -15.90
C ARG A 22 -3.89 -1.40 -14.55
N TYR A 23 -4.37 -0.16 -14.52
CA TYR A 23 -4.88 0.49 -13.33
C TYR A 23 -6.21 -0.12 -12.85
N GLU A 24 -6.51 0.00 -11.56
CA GLU A 24 -7.77 -0.48 -10.97
C GLU A 24 -9.02 0.25 -11.51
N ASP A 25 -8.87 1.48 -11.99
CA ASP A 25 -9.94 2.24 -12.65
C ASP A 25 -10.19 1.78 -14.11
N GLY A 26 -9.46 0.76 -14.56
CA GLY A 26 -9.53 0.20 -15.90
C GLY A 26 -8.69 0.94 -16.93
N ALA A 27 -7.98 2.01 -16.57
CA ALA A 27 -7.03 2.64 -17.46
C ALA A 27 -5.83 1.71 -17.71
N THR A 28 -5.21 1.82 -18.88
CA THR A 28 -3.98 1.09 -19.19
C THR A 28 -2.91 2.04 -19.71
N GLU A 29 -1.66 1.70 -19.46
CA GLU A 29 -0.50 2.38 -20.02
C GLU A 29 0.57 1.36 -20.44
N THR A 30 1.33 1.70 -21.48
CA THR A 30 2.51 0.93 -21.87
C THR A 30 3.74 1.60 -21.29
N ILE A 31 4.54 0.82 -20.58
CA ILE A 31 5.77 1.27 -19.95
C ILE A 31 6.96 0.44 -20.44
N SER A 32 8.14 1.03 -20.41
CA SER A 32 9.39 0.33 -20.72
C SER A 32 9.77 -0.67 -19.62
N GLY A 33 10.67 -1.61 -19.93
CA GLY A 33 11.22 -2.50 -18.92
C GLY A 33 11.94 -1.79 -17.76
N GLN A 34 12.55 -0.62 -18.00
CA GLN A 34 13.14 0.17 -16.93
C GLN A 34 12.06 0.74 -15.99
N GLU A 35 11.00 1.34 -16.53
CA GLU A 35 9.89 1.87 -15.75
C GLU A 35 9.13 0.76 -15.00
N ALA A 36 9.01 -0.42 -15.61
CA ALA A 36 8.47 -1.61 -14.99
C ALA A 36 9.34 -2.08 -13.81
N GLN A 37 10.66 -2.11 -13.97
CA GLN A 37 11.59 -2.48 -12.90
C GLN A 37 11.59 -1.44 -11.77
N GLU A 38 11.50 -0.14 -12.08
CA GLU A 38 11.37 0.92 -11.09
C GLU A 38 10.04 0.82 -10.33
N ALA A 39 8.93 0.51 -11.02
CA ALA A 39 7.63 0.28 -10.41
C ALA A 39 7.61 -0.98 -9.53
N LEU A 40 8.26 -2.07 -9.95
CA LEU A 40 8.45 -3.28 -9.14
C LEU A 40 9.35 -3.02 -7.93
N ASN A 41 10.44 -2.28 -8.10
CA ASN A 41 11.35 -1.91 -7.00
C ASN A 41 10.67 -0.98 -5.99
N LEU A 42 9.80 -0.07 -6.44
CA LEU A 42 8.90 0.70 -5.56
C LEU A 42 7.92 -0.21 -4.82
N GLY A 43 7.46 -1.28 -5.48
CA GLY A 43 6.68 -2.38 -4.93
C GLY A 43 7.43 -3.31 -3.96
N GLU A 44 8.76 -3.28 -3.94
CA GLU A 44 9.64 -4.02 -3.02
C GLU A 44 10.31 -3.13 -1.96
N SER A 45 9.79 -1.92 -1.73
CA SER A 45 10.21 -1.16 -0.55
C SER A 45 9.73 -1.87 0.72
N GLU A 46 10.49 -1.80 1.82
CA GLU A 46 9.97 -2.19 3.14
C GLU A 46 8.61 -1.53 3.42
N LYS A 47 8.38 -0.36 2.83
CA LYS A 47 7.13 0.37 2.93
C LYS A 47 5.93 -0.36 2.29
N SER A 48 6.03 -0.80 1.04
CA SER A 48 4.92 -1.49 0.38
C SER A 48 4.48 -2.77 1.12
N SER A 49 5.38 -3.39 1.89
CA SER A 49 5.09 -4.57 2.71
C SER A 49 4.03 -4.33 3.80
N TYR A 50 3.77 -3.07 4.15
CA TYR A 50 2.75 -2.68 5.12
C TYR A 50 1.37 -2.44 4.50
N ILE A 51 1.26 -2.35 3.17
CA ILE A 51 -0.03 -2.23 2.49
C ILE A 51 -0.85 -3.52 2.72
N LYS A 52 -2.17 -3.36 2.95
CA LYS A 52 -3.12 -4.41 3.35
C LYS A 52 -2.85 -5.03 4.72
N LYS A 53 -1.97 -4.45 5.54
CA LYS A 53 -1.81 -4.89 6.93
C LYS A 53 -2.95 -4.35 7.78
N GLY A 54 -3.49 -5.24 8.62
CA GLY A 54 -4.48 -4.88 9.62
C GLY A 54 -3.88 -4.03 10.72
N VAL A 55 -4.63 -3.03 11.14
CA VAL A 55 -4.30 -2.14 12.26
C VAL A 55 -5.50 -2.03 13.18
N ALA A 56 -5.27 -1.75 14.45
CA ALA A 56 -6.30 -1.44 15.41
C ALA A 56 -5.86 -0.23 16.23
N LYS A 57 -6.78 0.70 16.45
CA LYS A 57 -6.57 1.86 17.33
C LYS A 57 -7.42 1.70 18.57
N GLU A 58 -6.84 1.99 19.73
CA GLU A 58 -7.58 1.99 21.00
C GLU A 58 -8.56 3.17 21.01
N PHE A 59 -9.82 2.85 21.27
CA PHE A 59 -10.91 3.79 21.55
C PHE A 59 -11.66 3.27 22.78
N ASP A 60 -12.14 4.20 23.63
CA ASP A 60 -12.61 3.92 25.00
C ASP A 60 -13.54 2.70 25.14
N GLU A 61 -14.41 2.45 24.16
CA GLU A 61 -15.42 1.39 24.24
C GLU A 61 -15.09 0.16 23.39
N GLN A 62 -14.50 0.34 22.20
CA GLN A 62 -14.15 -0.75 21.28
C GLN A 62 -12.95 -0.37 20.41
N PRO A 63 -12.06 -1.34 20.09
CA PRO A 63 -10.94 -1.08 19.18
C PRO A 63 -11.46 -0.77 17.78
N LEU A 64 -10.92 0.30 17.18
CA LEU A 64 -11.24 0.66 15.82
C LEU A 64 -10.31 -0.10 14.86
N ILE A 65 -10.87 -1.08 14.17
CA ILE A 65 -10.12 -1.96 13.25
C ILE A 65 -10.08 -1.32 11.86
N GLY A 66 -8.89 -1.29 11.27
CA GLY A 66 -8.67 -0.75 9.92
C GLY A 66 -7.58 -1.50 9.15
N GLU A 67 -7.26 -0.97 7.99
CA GLU A 67 -6.26 -1.49 7.07
C GLU A 67 -5.42 -0.33 6.50
N VAL A 68 -4.11 -0.55 6.41
CA VAL A 68 -3.21 0.37 5.69
C VAL A 68 -3.44 0.21 4.19
N PHE A 69 -3.81 1.29 3.50
CA PHE A 69 -4.14 1.22 2.07
C PHE A 69 -3.21 2.03 1.17
N SER A 70 -2.47 2.99 1.71
CA SER A 70 -1.44 3.72 0.96
C SER A 70 -0.40 4.36 1.88
N TYR A 71 0.69 4.86 1.30
CA TYR A 71 1.65 5.72 1.99
C TYR A 71 2.09 6.86 1.08
N ARG A 72 2.58 7.95 1.68
CA ARG A 72 3.22 9.07 0.98
C ARG A 72 4.36 9.65 1.81
N ASP A 73 5.39 10.11 1.13
CA ASP A 73 6.47 10.87 1.76
C ASP A 73 6.15 12.38 1.72
N VAL A 74 6.25 13.04 2.86
CA VAL A 74 5.99 14.47 3.08
C VAL A 74 7.12 15.02 3.96
N ASP A 75 7.90 15.98 3.44
CA ASP A 75 8.97 16.66 4.18
C ASP A 75 9.87 15.69 5.01
N ASP A 76 10.43 14.69 4.33
CA ASP A 76 11.27 13.61 4.89
C ASP A 76 10.59 12.64 5.87
N VAL A 77 9.27 12.73 6.03
CA VAL A 77 8.46 11.81 6.85
C VAL A 77 7.55 10.95 5.97
N THR A 78 7.47 9.65 6.26
CA THR A 78 6.47 8.77 5.61
C THR A 78 5.18 8.75 6.43
N LEU A 79 4.09 9.16 5.80
CA LEU A 79 2.73 9.06 6.33
C LEU A 79 2.02 7.85 5.72
N TRP A 80 1.29 7.14 6.57
CA TRP A 80 0.56 5.92 6.27
C TRP A 80 -0.92 6.18 6.34
N ALA A 81 -1.62 5.98 5.23
CA ALA A 81 -3.05 6.15 5.19
C ALA A 81 -3.75 4.85 5.64
N VAL A 82 -4.60 4.99 6.64
CA VAL A 82 -5.40 3.91 7.24
C VAL A 82 -6.86 4.17 6.95
N ASN A 83 -7.58 3.12 6.55
CA ASN A 83 -9.03 3.15 6.43
C ASN A 83 -9.64 2.23 7.49
N TYR A 84 -10.51 2.77 8.32
CA TYR A 84 -11.18 2.06 9.40
C TYR A 84 -12.53 1.51 8.96
N LYS A 85 -12.99 0.45 9.63
CA LYS A 85 -14.27 -0.20 9.30
C LYS A 85 -15.50 0.68 9.52
N ASP A 86 -15.39 1.73 10.31
CA ASP A 86 -16.45 2.73 10.50
C ASP A 86 -16.55 3.73 9.32
N GLY A 87 -15.67 3.61 8.32
CA GLY A 87 -15.59 4.49 7.16
C GLY A 87 -14.76 5.74 7.39
N THR A 88 -14.15 5.91 8.56
CA THR A 88 -13.19 6.98 8.81
C THR A 88 -11.82 6.63 8.24
N SER A 89 -11.02 7.64 7.94
CA SER A 89 -9.66 7.46 7.45
C SER A 89 -8.75 8.49 8.09
N GLU A 90 -7.51 8.09 8.34
CA GLU A 90 -6.49 8.97 8.89
C GLU A 90 -5.12 8.68 8.26
N GLU A 91 -4.21 9.65 8.38
CA GLU A 91 -2.81 9.48 8.05
C GLU A 91 -2.00 9.47 9.33
N ILE A 92 -1.18 8.43 9.51
CA ILE A 92 -0.37 8.24 10.72
C ILE A 92 1.09 8.04 10.37
N GLU A 93 1.97 8.42 11.30
CA GLU A 93 3.40 8.18 11.15
C GLU A 93 3.74 6.70 11.37
N PHE A 94 4.94 6.30 10.92
CA PHE A 94 5.41 4.92 11.03
C PHE A 94 5.39 4.36 12.47
N GLU A 95 5.74 5.18 13.46
CA GLU A 95 5.73 4.75 14.87
C GLU A 95 4.31 4.50 15.41
N GLU A 96 3.34 5.31 14.99
CA GLU A 96 1.93 5.10 15.34
C GLU A 96 1.37 3.87 14.62
N MET A 97 1.66 3.70 13.33
CA MET A 97 1.27 2.52 12.56
C MET A 97 1.76 1.23 13.23
N LYS A 98 3.04 1.18 13.64
CA LYS A 98 3.59 0.00 14.34
C LYS A 98 2.87 -0.31 15.66
N LYS A 99 2.46 0.72 16.41
CA LYS A 99 1.67 0.52 17.64
C LYS A 99 0.30 -0.06 17.31
N CYS A 100 -0.38 0.49 16.31
CA CYS A 100 -1.69 0.01 15.89
C CYS A 100 -1.64 -1.43 15.35
N MET A 101 -0.57 -1.81 14.63
CA MET A 101 -0.35 -3.19 14.19
C MET A 101 -0.13 -4.16 15.36
N ARG A 102 0.69 -3.78 16.35
CA ARG A 102 0.92 -4.63 17.54
C ARG A 102 -0.36 -4.84 18.33
N PHE A 103 -1.17 -3.80 18.46
CA PHE A 103 -2.46 -3.90 19.11
C PHE A 103 -3.43 -4.79 18.31
N PHE A 104 -3.45 -4.66 16.97
CA PHE A 104 -4.20 -5.54 16.09
C PHE A 104 -3.81 -7.02 16.26
N ASP A 105 -2.52 -7.32 16.33
CA ASP A 105 -2.03 -8.67 16.58
C ASP A 105 -2.44 -9.18 17.98
N HIS A 106 -2.43 -8.30 18.98
CA HIS A 106 -2.86 -8.63 20.34
C HIS A 106 -4.34 -9.04 20.37
N ILE A 107 -5.24 -8.22 19.79
CA ILE A 107 -6.68 -8.54 19.74
C ILE A 107 -6.95 -9.79 18.91
N ARG A 108 -6.22 -10.01 17.80
CA ARG A 108 -6.44 -11.15 16.91
C ARG A 108 -6.02 -12.48 17.53
N ASN A 109 -4.99 -12.48 18.36
CA ASN A 109 -4.48 -13.70 19.01
C ASN A 109 -5.25 -14.08 20.29
N TRP A 110 -6.12 -13.18 20.79
CA TRP A 110 -6.89 -13.37 22.02
C TRP A 110 -8.42 -13.42 21.79
N GLY A 111 -8.86 -13.26 20.53
CA GLY A 111 -10.26 -13.34 20.09
C GLY A 111 -10.66 -14.67 19.48
#